data_AF-A0A1Q7JMX6-F1
#
_entry.id   AF-A0A1Q7JMX6-F1
#
_cell.length_a   1.000
_cell.length_b   1.000
_cell.length_c   1.000
_cell.angle_alpha   90.00
_cell.angle_beta   90.00
_cell.angle_gamma   90.00
#
_symmetry.space_group_name_H-M   'P 1'
#
loop_
_entity.id
_entity.type
_entity.pdbx_description
1 polymer ?
#
loop_
_entity_poly.entity_id
_entity_poly.type
_entity_poly.pdbx_seq_one_letter_code
_entity_poly.pdbx_strand_id
1 'polypeptide(L)'
;MLLPLFYSVKPLDRDALRARLLALADRAGARVLGAYEWGLADKTKKANAALAGVGGTRRILVSDTMLAEYSDDEIEVVLAHELAHHVHGDIWKGILFESVLILAGFYLASEALRVLARTSGPLGLHGIDDVAGLPLLVLVAGAVSLVMVPVAHAMSRAFERSADRFALDLTRNPGAFVSAMRRLGAQNLAEEHPSKIVQWLFYSHPPVRERIAAAQAFKA
;
A
#
# COMPACT_ATOMS: atom_id res chain seq x y z
N MET A 1 16.91 -4.19 -4.55
CA MET A 1 18.30 -4.53 -4.18
C MET A 1 18.50 -4.72 -2.69
N LEU A 2 17.68 -4.10 -1.81
CA LEU A 2 17.81 -4.27 -0.35
C LEU A 2 17.06 -5.49 0.22
N LEU A 3 15.94 -5.92 -0.37
CA LEU A 3 15.11 -7.02 0.15
C LEU A 3 15.92 -8.31 0.48
N PRO A 4 16.85 -8.77 -0.40
CA PRO A 4 17.62 -9.99 -0.14
C PRO A 4 18.62 -9.88 1.02
N LEU A 5 18.91 -8.68 1.51
CA LEU A 5 19.77 -8.50 2.70
C LEU A 5 19.04 -8.90 3.99
N PHE A 6 17.71 -8.87 3.97
CA PHE A 6 16.88 -9.06 5.17
C PHE A 6 15.99 -10.30 5.11
N TYR A 7 15.76 -10.85 3.92
CA TYR A 7 14.83 -11.94 3.67
C TYR A 7 15.36 -12.90 2.61
N SER A 8 15.07 -14.19 2.78
CA SER A 8 15.32 -15.17 1.73
C SER A 8 14.34 -14.97 0.58
N VAL A 9 14.86 -14.99 -0.64
CA VAL A 9 14.05 -14.94 -1.87
C VAL A 9 14.58 -16.02 -2.79
N LYS A 10 13.74 -17.03 -3.06
CA LYS A 10 14.06 -18.14 -3.96
C LYS A 10 12.98 -18.29 -5.03
N PRO A 11 13.26 -18.90 -6.19
CA PRO A 11 12.21 -19.22 -7.15
C PRO A 11 11.06 -20.00 -6.49
N LEU A 12 9.82 -19.74 -6.92
CA LEU A 12 8.66 -20.42 -6.37
C LEU A 12 8.67 -21.91 -6.73
N ASP A 13 8.79 -22.79 -5.74
CA ASP A 13 8.89 -24.25 -5.88
C ASP A 13 7.50 -24.92 -6.02
N ARG A 14 6.63 -24.31 -6.84
CA ARG A 14 5.29 -24.79 -7.16
C ARG A 14 4.97 -24.45 -8.61
N ASP A 15 5.37 -25.32 -9.53
CA ASP A 15 5.32 -25.03 -10.98
C ASP A 15 3.93 -24.66 -11.49
N ALA A 16 2.89 -25.37 -11.05
CA ALA A 16 1.51 -25.07 -11.43
C ALA A 16 1.07 -23.68 -10.98
N LEU A 17 1.32 -23.33 -9.71
CA LEU A 17 1.00 -22.01 -9.18
C LEU A 17 1.83 -20.93 -9.87
N ARG A 18 3.14 -21.15 -10.04
CA ARG A 18 4.03 -20.23 -10.77
C ARG A 18 3.51 -19.93 -12.17
N ALA A 19 3.11 -20.95 -12.94
CA ALA A 19 2.54 -20.77 -14.27
C ALA A 19 1.22 -19.97 -14.23
N ARG A 20 0.33 -20.26 -13.26
CA ARG A 20 -0.91 -19.50 -13.05
C ARG A 20 -0.66 -18.02 -12.78
N LEU A 21 0.26 -17.70 -11.86
CA LEU A 21 0.56 -16.31 -11.50
C LEU A 21 1.22 -15.53 -12.65
N LEU A 22 2.06 -16.18 -13.46
CA LEU A 22 2.63 -15.57 -14.66
C LEU A 22 1.57 -15.31 -15.73
N ALA A 23 0.65 -16.25 -15.95
CA ALA A 23 -0.47 -16.06 -16.87
C ALA A 23 -1.42 -14.95 -16.39
N LEU A 24 -1.66 -14.84 -15.08
CA LEU A 24 -2.45 -13.76 -14.49
C LEU A 24 -1.78 -12.39 -14.75
N ALA A 25 -0.47 -12.28 -14.54
CA ALA A 25 0.27 -11.06 -14.80
C ALA A 25 0.21 -10.65 -16.28
N ASP A 26 0.32 -11.63 -17.20
CA ASP A 26 0.18 -11.39 -18.63
C ASP A 26 -1.22 -10.88 -19.01
N ARG A 27 -2.28 -11.51 -18.49
CA ARG A 27 -3.68 -11.06 -18.67
C ARG A 27 -3.92 -9.66 -18.09
N ALA A 28 -3.22 -9.29 -17.02
CA ALA A 28 -3.25 -7.94 -16.45
C ALA A 28 -2.43 -6.91 -17.24
N GLY A 29 -1.68 -7.33 -18.28
CA GLY A 29 -0.78 -6.46 -19.03
C GLY A 29 0.51 -6.09 -18.28
N ALA A 30 0.84 -6.81 -17.20
CA ALA A 30 1.99 -6.56 -16.35
C ALA A 30 3.16 -7.47 -16.72
N ARG A 31 4.26 -6.87 -17.22
CA ARG A 31 5.49 -7.61 -17.50
C ARG A 31 6.23 -7.94 -16.20
N VAL A 32 6.46 -9.23 -15.95
CA VAL A 32 7.16 -9.74 -14.77
C VAL A 32 8.26 -10.72 -15.17
N LEU A 33 9.37 -10.72 -14.42
CA LEU A 33 10.51 -11.62 -14.66
C LEU A 33 10.26 -13.05 -14.17
N GLY A 34 9.38 -13.22 -13.18
CA GLY A 34 9.18 -14.49 -12.51
C GLY A 34 8.34 -14.36 -11.25
N ALA A 35 7.98 -15.52 -10.69
CA ALA A 35 7.40 -15.64 -9.36
C ALA A 35 8.39 -16.31 -8.40
N TYR A 36 8.50 -15.74 -7.20
CA TYR A 36 9.47 -16.10 -6.18
C TYR A 36 8.76 -16.28 -4.83
N GLU A 37 9.27 -17.20 -4.04
CA GLU A 37 8.91 -17.36 -2.64
C GLU A 37 9.72 -16.37 -1.79
N TRP A 38 9.03 -15.69 -0.88
CA TRP A 38 9.59 -14.73 0.06
C TRP A 38 9.50 -15.28 1.49
N GLY A 39 10.65 -15.59 2.10
CA GLY A 39 10.71 -16.16 3.44
C GLY A 39 10.40 -15.12 4.53
N LEU A 40 9.19 -15.16 5.08
CA LEU A 40 8.68 -14.26 6.10
C LEU A 40 8.37 -14.97 7.42
N ALA A 41 8.22 -16.30 7.41
CA ALA A 41 7.78 -17.08 8.57
C ALA A 41 8.66 -16.87 9.81
N ASP A 42 9.97 -16.67 9.63
CA ASP A 42 10.92 -16.40 10.72
C ASP A 42 10.63 -15.08 11.46
N LYS A 43 9.89 -14.15 10.83
CA LYS A 43 9.64 -12.79 11.36
C LYS A 43 8.19 -12.52 11.66
N THR A 44 7.25 -13.16 10.96
CA THR A 44 5.83 -12.89 11.12
C THR A 44 4.98 -14.06 10.66
N LYS A 45 3.78 -14.19 11.24
CA LYS A 45 2.73 -15.09 10.77
C LYS A 45 1.84 -14.45 9.71
N LYS A 46 2.05 -13.18 9.38
CA LYS A 46 1.24 -12.47 8.39
C LYS A 46 1.51 -13.01 7.00
N ALA A 47 0.44 -13.36 6.28
CA ALA A 47 0.49 -13.72 4.88
C ALA A 47 0.64 -12.45 4.02
N ASN A 48 1.46 -12.51 2.98
CA ASN A 48 1.70 -11.38 2.09
C ASN A 48 2.00 -11.83 0.66
N ALA A 49 1.57 -11.03 -0.30
CA ALA A 49 2.01 -11.11 -1.69
C ALA A 49 2.31 -9.68 -2.16
N ALA A 50 3.30 -9.54 -3.02
CA ALA A 50 3.69 -8.25 -3.54
C ALA A 50 4.24 -8.36 -4.94
N LEU A 51 4.07 -7.30 -5.72
CA LEU A 51 4.82 -7.12 -6.95
C LEU A 51 5.93 -6.08 -6.71
N ALA A 52 7.18 -6.52 -6.80
CA ALA A 52 8.35 -5.69 -6.47
C ALA A 52 9.20 -5.39 -7.71
N GLY A 53 9.61 -4.14 -7.88
CA GLY A 53 10.49 -3.70 -8.97
C GLY A 53 9.87 -2.61 -9.84
N VAL A 54 10.65 -2.11 -10.81
CA VAL A 54 10.25 -1.00 -11.68
C VAL A 54 10.30 -1.43 -13.14
N GLY A 55 9.27 -1.07 -13.92
CA GLY A 55 9.22 -1.37 -15.34
C GLY A 55 9.29 -2.88 -15.63
N GLY A 56 10.19 -3.29 -16.54
CA GLY A 56 10.36 -4.70 -16.91
C GLY A 56 11.07 -5.57 -15.87
N THR A 57 11.51 -5.01 -14.74
CA THR A 57 12.24 -5.76 -13.70
C THR A 57 11.35 -6.28 -12.57
N ARG A 58 10.02 -6.15 -12.72
CA ARG A 58 9.04 -6.54 -11.71
C ARG A 58 9.09 -8.05 -11.44
N ARG A 59 8.92 -8.42 -10.18
CA ARG A 59 8.92 -9.80 -9.69
C ARG A 59 7.70 -10.00 -8.82
N ILE A 60 7.03 -11.13 -9.00
CA ILE A 60 5.97 -11.58 -8.11
C ILE A 60 6.64 -12.21 -6.89
N LEU A 61 6.30 -11.74 -5.70
CA LEU A 61 6.75 -12.28 -4.43
C LEU A 61 5.53 -12.82 -3.69
N VAL A 62 5.57 -14.08 -3.29
CA VAL A 62 4.52 -14.70 -2.46
C VAL A 62 5.19 -15.20 -1.19
N SER A 63 4.64 -14.86 -0.03
CA SER A 63 5.24 -15.27 1.24
C SER A 63 5.09 -16.77 1.49
N ASP A 64 6.08 -17.37 2.13
CA ASP A 64 6.01 -18.74 2.67
C ASP A 64 4.78 -18.97 3.56
N THR A 65 4.44 -18.00 4.41
CA THR A 65 3.21 -18.01 5.25
C THR A 65 1.93 -18.03 4.41
N MET A 66 1.90 -17.34 3.27
CA MET A 66 0.75 -17.35 2.37
C MET A 66 0.67 -18.68 1.63
N LEU A 67 1.79 -19.20 1.14
CA LEU A 67 1.87 -20.50 0.46
C LEU A 67 1.43 -21.67 1.36
N ALA A 68 1.66 -21.55 2.67
CA ALA A 68 1.28 -22.58 3.64
C ALA A 68 -0.21 -22.54 4.04
N GLU A 69 -0.81 -21.36 4.10
CA GLU A 69 -2.16 -21.18 4.67
C GLU A 69 -3.25 -20.86 3.65
N TYR A 70 -2.90 -20.50 2.42
CA TYR A 70 -3.85 -20.06 1.38
C TYR A 70 -3.90 -21.05 0.22
N SER A 71 -5.09 -21.24 -0.32
CA SER A 71 -5.30 -21.98 -1.57
C SER A 71 -4.79 -21.20 -2.77
N ASP A 72 -4.47 -21.90 -3.86
CA ASP A 72 -3.95 -21.26 -5.07
C ASP A 72 -4.91 -20.22 -5.66
N ASP A 73 -6.22 -20.44 -5.52
CA ASP A 73 -7.25 -19.49 -5.95
C ASP A 73 -7.25 -18.22 -5.09
N GLU A 74 -7.06 -18.36 -3.76
CA GLU A 74 -6.92 -17.22 -2.86
C GLU A 74 -5.64 -16.42 -3.14
N ILE A 75 -4.53 -17.10 -3.45
CA ILE A 75 -3.28 -16.45 -3.83
C ILE A 75 -3.45 -15.70 -5.16
N GLU A 76 -4.15 -16.29 -6.13
CA GLU A 76 -4.41 -15.68 -7.43
C GLU A 76 -5.22 -14.38 -7.30
N VAL A 77 -6.29 -14.36 -6.49
CA VAL A 77 -7.10 -13.14 -6.27
C VAL A 77 -6.34 -12.05 -5.51
N VAL A 78 -5.51 -12.43 -4.53
CA VAL A 78 -4.65 -11.46 -3.84
C VAL A 78 -3.62 -10.89 -4.82
N LEU A 79 -2.98 -11.72 -5.64
CA LEU A 79 -2.04 -11.21 -6.64
C LEU A 79 -2.73 -10.32 -7.68
N ALA A 80 -3.97 -10.65 -8.10
CA ALA A 80 -4.73 -9.82 -9.02
C ALA A 80 -4.97 -8.40 -8.44
N HIS A 81 -5.22 -8.31 -7.13
CA HIS A 81 -5.32 -7.05 -6.41
C HIS A 81 -3.98 -6.27 -6.41
N GLU A 82 -2.87 -6.93 -6.09
CA GLU A 82 -1.53 -6.30 -6.12
C GLU A 82 -1.12 -5.82 -7.53
N LEU A 83 -1.49 -6.59 -8.56
CA LEU A 83 -1.30 -6.20 -9.96
C LEU A 83 -2.10 -4.95 -10.32
N ALA A 84 -3.31 -4.81 -9.78
CA ALA A 84 -4.16 -3.66 -10.05
C ALA A 84 -3.48 -2.34 -9.63
N HIS A 85 -2.81 -2.28 -8.48
CA HIS A 85 -2.08 -1.09 -8.06
C HIS A 85 -0.98 -0.68 -9.04
N HIS A 86 -0.35 -1.67 -9.68
CA HIS A 86 0.68 -1.42 -10.68
C HIS A 86 0.10 -0.97 -12.01
N VAL A 87 -1.00 -1.59 -12.45
CA VAL A 87 -1.72 -1.23 -13.67
C VAL A 87 -2.30 0.18 -13.55
N HIS A 88 -2.91 0.52 -12.42
CA HIS A 88 -3.47 1.84 -12.16
C HIS A 88 -2.39 2.91 -11.88
N GLY A 89 -1.15 2.51 -11.62
CA GLY A 89 -0.06 3.44 -11.29
C GLY A 89 -0.24 4.11 -9.93
N ASP A 90 -0.84 3.42 -8.96
CA ASP A 90 -1.21 4.02 -7.67
C ASP A 90 0.01 4.49 -6.86
N ILE A 91 1.14 3.79 -6.99
CA ILE A 91 2.42 4.23 -6.40
C ILE A 91 2.84 5.60 -6.98
N TRP A 92 2.70 5.82 -8.29
CA TRP A 92 3.06 7.10 -8.90
C TRP A 92 2.11 8.23 -8.50
N LYS A 93 0.82 7.94 -8.36
CA LYS A 93 -0.16 8.90 -7.81
C LYS A 93 0.18 9.26 -6.37
N GLY A 94 0.55 8.27 -5.55
CA GLY A 94 1.01 8.47 -4.19
C GLY A 94 2.27 9.32 -4.11
N ILE A 95 3.29 9.02 -4.93
CA ILE A 95 4.53 9.81 -5.02
C ILE A 95 4.23 11.27 -5.40
N LEU A 96 3.36 11.49 -6.39
CA LEU A 96 2.98 12.84 -6.80
C LEU A 96 2.27 13.59 -5.67
N PHE A 97 1.29 12.94 -5.03
CA PHE A 97 0.56 13.51 -3.89
C PHE A 97 1.50 13.89 -2.74
N GLU A 98 2.39 12.98 -2.34
CA GLU A 98 3.36 13.23 -1.26
C GLU A 98 4.37 14.32 -1.65
N SER A 99 4.81 14.36 -2.91
CA SER A 99 5.72 15.40 -3.39
C SER A 99 5.09 16.79 -3.29
N VAL A 100 3.80 16.92 -3.63
CA VAL A 100 3.04 18.17 -3.47
C VAL A 100 2.88 18.55 -2.01
N LEU A 101 2.58 17.59 -1.13
CA LEU A 101 2.48 17.81 0.31
C LEU A 101 3.81 18.29 0.92
N ILE A 102 4.91 17.63 0.57
CA ILE A 102 6.26 17.98 1.03
C ILE A 102 6.62 19.40 0.55
N LEU A 103 6.36 19.72 -0.72
CA LEU A 103 6.61 21.06 -1.26
C LEU A 103 5.77 22.13 -0.54
N ALA A 104 4.48 21.85 -0.29
CA ALA A 104 3.61 22.76 0.46
C ALA A 104 4.10 22.94 1.90
N GLY A 105 4.52 21.86 2.57
CA GLY A 105 5.11 21.89 3.91
C GLY A 105 6.37 22.75 3.97
N PHE A 106 7.30 22.56 3.02
CA PHE A 106 8.51 23.37 2.93
C PHE A 106 8.21 24.84 2.63
N TYR A 107 7.27 25.12 1.72
CA TYR A 107 6.87 26.48 1.40
C TYR A 107 6.28 27.20 2.62
N LEU A 108 5.33 26.57 3.31
CA LEU A 108 4.71 27.13 4.52
C LEU A 108 5.72 27.29 5.65
N ALA A 109 6.64 26.34 5.82
CA ALA A 109 7.70 26.43 6.82
C ALA A 109 8.67 27.59 6.50
N SER A 110 9.04 27.77 5.22
CA SER A 110 9.85 28.90 4.76
C SER A 110 9.18 30.24 5.10
N GLU A 111 7.90 30.38 4.80
CA GLU A 111 7.16 31.62 5.11
C GLU A 111 7.06 31.84 6.63
N ALA A 112 6.77 30.80 7.41
CA ALA A 112 6.75 30.88 8.87
C ALA A 112 8.11 31.31 9.44
N LEU A 113 9.21 30.72 8.96
CA LEU A 113 10.57 31.08 9.36
C LEU A 113 10.91 32.54 9.01
N ARG A 114 10.55 33.00 7.80
CA ARG A 114 10.78 34.40 7.38
C ARG A 114 10.06 35.40 8.26
N VAL A 115 8.82 35.11 8.64
CA VAL A 115 8.05 35.96 9.55
C VAL A 115 8.69 35.95 10.93
N LEU A 116 9.01 34.76 11.46
CA LEU A 116 9.54 34.61 12.81
C LEU A 116 10.94 35.23 12.95
N ALA A 117 11.83 35.07 11.98
CA ALA A 117 13.15 35.69 11.97
C ALA A 117 13.10 37.23 11.98
N ARG A 118 12.05 37.84 11.41
CA ARG A 118 11.86 39.30 11.44
C ARG A 118 11.27 39.81 12.76
N THR A 119 10.47 38.99 13.45
CA THR A 119 9.70 39.42 14.63
C THR A 119 10.27 38.92 15.96
N SER A 120 11.15 37.92 15.93
CA SER A 120 11.49 37.12 17.10
C SER A 120 12.93 37.30 17.54
N GLY A 121 13.27 38.51 17.98
CA GLY A 121 14.55 38.79 18.64
C GLY A 121 14.97 37.79 19.75
N PRO A 122 14.06 37.20 20.55
CA PRO A 122 14.42 36.27 21.63
C PRO A 122 14.62 34.80 21.22
N LEU A 123 14.12 34.38 20.04
CA LEU A 123 14.18 32.97 19.61
C LEU A 123 15.53 32.57 18.99
N GLY A 124 16.43 33.54 18.80
CA GLY A 124 17.77 33.30 18.26
C GLY A 124 17.79 32.82 16.80
N LEU A 125 16.72 33.05 16.05
CA LEU A 125 16.62 32.67 14.64
C LEU A 125 17.20 33.78 13.76
N HIS A 126 18.30 33.48 13.07
CA HIS A 126 19.04 34.47 12.30
C HIS A 126 18.71 34.47 10.79
N GLY A 127 18.03 33.44 10.29
CA GLY A 127 17.73 33.28 8.87
C GLY A 127 16.98 32.00 8.56
N ILE A 128 16.68 31.78 7.28
CA ILE A 128 16.04 30.54 6.78
C ILE A 128 17.02 29.36 6.72
N ASP A 129 18.31 29.66 6.63
CA ASP A 129 19.45 28.76 6.63
C ASP A 129 19.89 28.34 8.04
N ASP A 130 19.26 28.90 9.08
CA ASP A 130 19.55 28.60 10.47
C ASP A 130 18.99 27.22 10.87
N VAL A 131 19.89 26.33 11.33
CA VAL A 131 19.55 24.98 11.80
C VAL A 131 18.60 25.03 13.01
N ALA A 132 18.61 26.12 13.79
CA ALA A 132 17.65 26.32 14.88
C ALA A 132 16.19 26.40 14.39
N GLY A 133 15.95 26.60 13.09
CA GLY A 133 14.63 26.57 12.45
C GLY A 133 14.06 25.16 12.21
N LEU A 134 14.85 24.09 12.35
CA LEU A 134 14.41 22.71 12.10
C LEU A 134 13.18 22.28 12.90
N PRO A 135 13.04 22.58 14.21
CA PRO A 135 11.83 22.25 14.96
C PRO A 135 10.57 22.90 14.39
N LEU A 136 10.67 24.15 13.92
CA LEU A 136 9.54 24.85 13.28
C LEU A 136 9.18 24.19 11.95
N LEU A 137 10.18 23.82 11.15
CA LEU A 137 9.96 23.06 9.91
C LEU A 137 9.21 21.75 10.18
N VAL A 138 9.66 20.96 11.16
CA VAL A 138 8.99 19.70 11.55
C VAL A 138 7.57 19.96 12.03
N LEU A 139 7.34 21.01 12.81
CA LEU A 139 6.01 21.37 13.32
C LEU A 139 5.06 21.77 12.19
N VAL A 140 5.51 22.62 11.27
CA VAL A 140 4.68 23.08 10.13
C VAL A 140 4.41 21.92 9.17
N ALA A 141 5.45 21.15 8.81
CA ALA A 141 5.28 19.97 7.96
C ALA A 141 4.36 18.93 8.61
N GLY A 142 4.49 18.71 9.93
CA GLY A 142 3.63 17.83 10.70
C GLY A 142 2.18 18.31 10.74
N ALA A 143 1.95 19.63 10.88
CA ALA A 143 0.60 20.21 10.84
C ALA A 143 -0.05 20.05 9.45
N VAL A 144 0.71 20.30 8.38
CA VAL A 144 0.24 20.06 7.00
C VAL A 144 -0.10 18.58 6.80
N SER A 145 0.78 17.68 7.23
CA SER A 145 0.55 16.23 7.17
C SER A 145 -0.73 15.85 7.92
N LEU A 146 -0.88 16.29 9.18
CA LEU A 146 -2.04 15.98 10.02
C LEU A 146 -3.37 16.41 9.38
N VAL A 147 -3.42 17.60 8.78
CA VAL A 147 -4.61 18.10 8.08
C VAL A 147 -4.91 17.28 6.82
N MET A 148 -3.88 16.78 6.14
CA MET A 148 -4.00 16.05 4.87
C MET A 148 -4.18 14.54 5.03
N VAL A 149 -3.93 13.97 6.22
CA VAL A 149 -4.13 12.53 6.51
C VAL A 149 -5.50 12.01 6.06
N PRO A 150 -6.65 12.67 6.33
CA PRO A 150 -7.95 12.16 5.90
C PRO A 150 -8.11 12.10 4.37
N VAL A 151 -7.48 13.04 3.66
CA VAL A 151 -7.46 13.08 2.18
C VAL A 151 -6.62 11.92 1.65
N ALA A 152 -5.42 11.71 2.22
CA ALA A 152 -4.55 10.61 1.86
C ALA A 152 -5.25 9.25 2.08
N HIS A 153 -5.90 9.07 3.23
CA HIS A 153 -6.67 7.86 3.53
C HIS A 153 -7.89 7.69 2.62
N ALA A 154 -8.59 8.77 2.26
CA ALA A 154 -9.69 8.69 1.29
C ALA A 154 -9.21 8.24 -0.10
N MET A 155 -8.08 8.78 -0.56
CA MET A 155 -7.43 8.38 -1.80
C MET A 155 -7.00 6.91 -1.76
N SER A 156 -6.35 6.48 -0.68
CA SER A 156 -5.95 5.09 -0.46
C SER A 156 -7.16 4.14 -0.54
N ARG A 157 -8.27 4.46 0.17
CA ARG A 157 -9.50 3.65 0.09
C ARG A 157 -10.13 3.64 -1.30
N ALA A 158 -9.94 4.68 -2.11
CA ALA A 158 -10.40 4.69 -3.49
C ALA A 158 -9.57 3.74 -4.37
N PHE A 159 -8.25 3.72 -4.17
CA PHE A 159 -7.33 2.78 -4.84
C PHE A 159 -7.67 1.34 -4.48
N GLU A 160 -7.85 1.02 -3.19
CA GLU A 160 -8.27 -0.30 -2.72
C GLU A 160 -9.55 -0.80 -3.41
N ARG A 161 -10.60 0.04 -3.45
CA ARG A 161 -11.86 -0.33 -4.12
C ARG A 161 -11.68 -0.55 -5.62
N SER A 162 -10.79 0.21 -6.26
CA SER A 162 -10.46 0.04 -7.67
C SER A 162 -9.70 -1.27 -7.91
N ALA A 163 -8.76 -1.58 -7.03
CA ALA A 163 -7.98 -2.81 -7.06
C ALA A 163 -8.85 -4.05 -6.82
N ASP A 164 -9.77 -3.98 -5.87
CA ASP A 164 -10.75 -5.05 -5.60
C ASP A 164 -11.62 -5.36 -6.82
N ARG A 165 -12.16 -4.31 -7.47
CA ARG A 165 -12.95 -4.49 -8.70
C ARG A 165 -12.12 -5.10 -9.81
N PHE A 166 -10.92 -4.59 -10.04
CA PHE A 166 -10.00 -5.14 -11.04
C PHE A 166 -9.68 -6.61 -10.77
N ALA A 167 -9.42 -6.98 -9.52
CA ALA A 167 -9.16 -8.36 -9.13
C ALA A 167 -10.36 -9.27 -9.41
N LEU A 168 -11.57 -8.83 -9.10
CA LEU A 168 -12.82 -9.56 -9.38
C LEU A 168 -13.08 -9.70 -10.88
N ASP A 169 -12.88 -8.63 -11.66
CA ASP A 169 -13.05 -8.62 -13.12
C ASP A 169 -12.05 -9.55 -13.81
N LEU A 170 -10.79 -9.54 -13.36
CA LEU A 170 -9.71 -10.33 -13.93
C LEU A 170 -9.83 -11.81 -13.56
N THR A 171 -10.15 -12.13 -12.31
CA THR A 171 -10.15 -13.52 -11.84
C THR A 171 -11.50 -14.22 -12.02
N ARG A 172 -12.58 -13.44 -12.08
CA ARG A 172 -13.98 -13.94 -12.10
C ARG A 172 -14.27 -14.91 -10.96
N ASN A 173 -13.59 -14.76 -9.82
CA ASN A 173 -13.70 -15.67 -8.67
C ASN A 173 -14.04 -14.91 -7.38
N PRO A 174 -15.29 -14.45 -7.21
CA PRO A 174 -15.71 -13.75 -6.00
C PRO A 174 -15.65 -14.65 -4.74
N GLY A 175 -15.80 -15.97 -4.90
CA GLY A 175 -15.70 -16.93 -3.80
C GLY A 175 -14.31 -16.96 -3.18
N ALA A 176 -13.26 -17.07 -4.00
CA ALA A 176 -11.89 -17.01 -3.55
C ALA A 176 -11.54 -15.64 -2.95
N PHE A 177 -12.04 -14.54 -3.54
CA PHE A 177 -11.82 -13.20 -3.00
C PHE A 177 -12.41 -13.06 -1.57
N VAL A 178 -13.66 -13.49 -1.36
CA VAL A 178 -14.30 -13.46 -0.05
C VAL A 178 -13.55 -14.34 0.96
N SER A 179 -13.11 -15.53 0.54
CA SER A 179 -12.33 -16.44 1.40
C SER A 179 -11.00 -15.80 1.81
N ALA A 180 -10.26 -15.23 0.86
CA ALA A 180 -8.99 -14.55 1.09
C ALA A 180 -9.16 -13.35 2.04
N MET A 181 -10.18 -12.51 1.84
CA MET A 181 -10.44 -11.36 2.70
C MET A 181 -10.80 -11.75 4.13
N ARG A 182 -11.59 -12.83 4.32
CA ARG A 182 -11.90 -13.36 5.66
C ARG A 182 -10.64 -13.87 6.35
N ARG A 183 -9.79 -14.62 5.63
CA ARG A 183 -8.56 -15.19 6.17
C ARG A 183 -7.56 -14.08 6.55
N LEU A 184 -7.36 -13.10 5.68
CA LEU A 184 -6.53 -11.93 5.96
C LEU A 184 -7.07 -11.10 7.14
N GLY A 185 -8.40 -10.92 7.21
CA GLY A 185 -9.05 -10.23 8.32
C GLY A 185 -8.83 -10.94 9.65
N ALA A 186 -9.04 -12.27 9.68
CA ALA A 186 -8.84 -13.09 10.88
C ALA A 186 -7.36 -13.09 11.33
N GLN A 187 -6.42 -13.27 10.41
CA GLN A 187 -4.98 -13.27 10.72
C GLN A 187 -4.49 -11.93 11.27
N ASN A 188 -5.07 -10.81 10.79
CA ASN A 188 -4.69 -9.47 11.24
C ASN A 188 -5.54 -8.94 12.39
N LEU A 189 -6.50 -9.73 12.92
CA LEU A 189 -7.47 -9.30 13.93
C LEU A 189 -8.17 -7.98 13.53
N ALA A 190 -8.60 -7.92 12.27
CA ALA A 190 -9.20 -6.72 11.71
C ALA A 190 -10.54 -6.41 12.40
N GLU A 191 -10.73 -5.16 12.80
CA GLU A 191 -12.02 -4.67 13.32
C GLU A 191 -13.05 -4.63 12.18
N GLU A 192 -14.16 -5.34 12.35
CA GLU A 192 -15.19 -5.46 11.32
C GLU A 192 -16.09 -4.21 11.27
N HIS A 193 -16.34 -3.57 12.42
CA HIS A 193 -17.30 -2.48 12.56
C HIS A 193 -16.68 -1.20 13.13
N PRO A 194 -15.64 -0.63 12.48
CA PRO A 194 -15.07 0.63 12.94
C PRO A 194 -16.09 1.76 12.79
N SER A 195 -16.07 2.71 13.73
CA SER A 195 -16.90 3.91 13.64
C SER A 195 -16.50 4.76 12.42
N LYS A 196 -17.45 5.54 11.87
CA LYS A 196 -17.20 6.36 10.68
C LYS A 196 -16.05 7.37 10.87
N ILE A 197 -15.92 7.93 12.07
CA ILE A 197 -14.85 8.89 12.39
C ILE A 197 -13.50 8.18 12.41
N VAL A 198 -13.41 6.99 13.04
CA VAL A 198 -12.19 6.19 13.06
C VAL A 198 -11.80 5.76 11.65
N GLN A 199 -12.78 5.33 10.85
CA GLN A 199 -12.55 4.99 9.45
C GLN A 199 -12.04 6.19 8.65
N TRP A 200 -12.64 7.36 8.83
CA TRP A 200 -12.27 8.57 8.10
C TRP A 200 -10.84 9.03 8.45
N LEU A 201 -10.49 9.04 9.74
CA LEU A 201 -9.21 9.52 10.24
C LEU A 201 -8.06 8.51 10.08
N PHE A 202 -8.29 7.22 10.31
CA PHE A 202 -7.20 6.25 10.53
C PHE A 202 -7.16 5.08 9.55
N TYR A 203 -8.20 4.83 8.76
CA TYR A 203 -8.24 3.67 7.88
C TYR A 203 -7.76 4.04 6.47
N SER A 204 -6.58 3.56 6.10
CA SER A 204 -6.09 3.60 4.72
C SER A 204 -6.82 2.60 3.80
N HIS A 205 -7.45 1.57 4.35
CA HIS A 205 -8.19 0.55 3.62
C HIS A 205 -9.68 0.56 3.98
N PRO A 206 -10.59 0.23 3.05
CA PRO A 206 -11.97 -0.05 3.41
C PRO A 206 -12.04 -1.22 4.40
N PRO A 207 -12.95 -1.20 5.39
CA PRO A 207 -13.16 -2.32 6.29
C PRO A 207 -13.39 -3.62 5.53
N VAL A 208 -12.90 -4.74 6.07
CA VAL A 208 -12.99 -6.07 5.43
C VAL A 208 -14.43 -6.41 5.03
N ARG A 209 -15.42 -6.06 5.88
CA ARG A 209 -16.85 -6.24 5.57
C ARG A 209 -17.31 -5.51 4.31
N GLU A 210 -16.78 -4.32 4.04
CA GLU A 210 -17.15 -3.50 2.88
C GLU A 210 -16.62 -4.16 1.60
N ARG A 211 -15.37 -4.66 1.65
CA ARG A 211 -14.74 -5.38 0.54
C ARG A 211 -15.45 -6.70 0.25
N ILE A 212 -15.80 -7.47 1.29
CA ILE A 212 -16.58 -8.70 1.16
C ILE A 212 -17.97 -8.42 0.54
N ALA A 213 -18.68 -7.41 1.05
CA ALA A 213 -20.00 -7.05 0.51
C ALA A 213 -19.92 -6.65 -0.97
N ALA A 214 -18.88 -5.90 -1.38
CA ALA A 214 -18.65 -5.55 -2.77
C ALA A 214 -18.40 -6.79 -3.64
N ALA A 215 -17.61 -7.75 -3.16
CA ALA A 215 -17.36 -9.01 -3.87
C ALA A 215 -18.61 -9.91 -3.96
N GLN A 216 -19.46 -9.92 -2.94
CA GLN A 216 -20.73 -10.66 -2.96
C GLN A 216 -21.75 -10.04 -3.93
N ALA A 217 -21.72 -8.72 -4.10
CA ALA A 217 -22.55 -8.01 -5.06
C ALA A 217 -22.02 -8.09 -6.51
N PHE A 218 -20.81 -8.61 -6.72
CA PHE A 218 -20.20 -8.76 -8.03
C PHE A 218 -21.00 -9.77 -8.87
N LYS A 219 -21.40 -9.34 -10.07
CA LYS A 219 -22.05 -10.21 -11.06
C LYS A 219 -20.99 -10.61 -12.08
N ALA A 220 -20.66 -11.90 -12.07
CA ALA A 220 -19.71 -12.49 -13.02
C ALA A 220 -20.27 -12.52 -14.44
#